data_AF-A0A973HVV0-F1
#
_entry.id   AF-A0A973HVV0-F1
#
_cell.length_a   1.000
_cell.length_b   1.000
_cell.length_c   1.000
_cell.angle_alpha   90.00
_cell.angle_beta   90.00
_cell.angle_gamma   90.00
#
_symmetry.space_group_name_H-M   'P 1'
#
loop_
_entity.id
_entity.type
_entity.pdbx_description
1 polymer ?
#
loop_
_entity_poly.entity_id
_entity_poly.type
_entity_poly.pdbx_seq_one_letter_code
_entity_poly.pdbx_strand_id
1 'polypeptide(L)'
;YSQQVYEAELIDPNDSFRLLASEDNPCLQYSSGYGSATLKYDPYDFKPARITKTLAYATGIPHAGILTSAMFLNRFPTTKTNRNRHRAYRVYDIFLDTNILEIEGARPEDTIDTTSTNPTLDNPACYTCHTVMDPVASTFQHWDEKGRRIPSFHKSKKNPWSTDIETAGIAGKQIPRSGGTAQYETMLQWLGHEIASDPRYMRAITRHLYKGLIGQDLLPTPGENASEAEIIAFNAQRSILTDIGQAMASDGWNIKTAIKGLLLSPYYRATTVNNEKGIEASHIGAVRLLSPEMLQRKLQATLGFDWYELRPNKQANRIMFGGIDSDSVTTRITEPSGLMVAMQERMAVEMACRATAFDFTKERTPTTNKRRLFKFVSPDIQPFDNDGFELPSNIEAIKKNIQYLHQILLSEKLSLTDAEVEASYQLFLSTWQLGQAMLANPNDYQPAPSTSLLWTCRGRWDRENNDQVLDAKLRVEHDENYVIRSWMAVMTYLLSDYRYIYE
;
A
#
# COMPACT_ATOMS: atom_id res chain seq x y z
N TYR A 1 -7.64 -13.75 8.18
CA TYR A 1 -8.76 -12.89 8.62
C TYR A 1 -9.90 -13.83 9.04
N SER A 2 -9.98 -14.21 10.31
CA SER A 2 -11.14 -14.94 10.83
C SER A 2 -12.07 -13.90 11.45
N GLN A 3 -13.26 -13.69 10.90
CA GLN A 3 -14.30 -12.92 11.58
C GLN A 3 -14.82 -13.71 12.78
N GLN A 4 -14.06 -13.73 13.88
CA GLN A 4 -14.55 -14.21 15.19
C GLN A 4 -15.72 -13.36 15.72
N VAL A 5 -16.00 -12.22 15.08
CA VAL A 5 -17.05 -11.26 15.44
C VAL A 5 -18.46 -11.86 15.40
N TYR A 6 -18.68 -12.90 14.59
CA TYR A 6 -20.01 -13.47 14.37
C TYR A 6 -20.19 -14.92 14.82
N GLU A 7 -19.22 -15.49 15.56
CA GLU A 7 -19.31 -16.88 16.06
C GLU A 7 -19.65 -17.86 14.91
N ALA A 8 -18.93 -17.76 13.79
CA ALA A 8 -19.18 -18.63 12.65
C ALA A 8 -18.86 -20.09 13.00
N GLU A 9 -19.75 -21.00 12.57
CA GLU A 9 -19.63 -22.44 12.77
C GLU A 9 -19.36 -23.12 11.43
N LEU A 10 -18.51 -24.14 11.40
CA LEU A 10 -18.34 -24.97 10.21
C LEU A 10 -19.67 -25.64 9.84
N ILE A 11 -19.93 -25.78 8.54
CA ILE A 11 -21.14 -26.47 8.09
C ILE A 11 -21.06 -27.97 8.45
N ASP A 12 -19.90 -28.59 8.26
CA ASP A 12 -19.59 -29.92 8.80
C ASP A 12 -18.85 -29.76 10.13
N PRO A 13 -19.43 -30.16 11.27
CA PRO A 13 -18.76 -30.08 12.56
C PRO A 13 -17.55 -31.02 12.69
N ASN A 14 -17.39 -32.00 11.78
CA ASN A 14 -16.24 -32.91 11.75
C ASN A 14 -15.08 -32.37 10.91
N ASP A 15 -15.28 -31.30 10.14
CA ASP A 15 -14.20 -30.69 9.38
C ASP A 15 -13.14 -30.08 10.32
N SER A 16 -11.88 -30.25 9.95
CA SER A 16 -10.74 -29.63 10.63
C SER A 16 -9.85 -28.94 9.62
N PHE A 17 -9.26 -27.81 10.01
CA PHE A 17 -8.29 -27.11 9.18
C PHE A 17 -6.97 -27.87 9.09
N ARG A 18 -6.39 -27.93 7.90
CA ARG A 18 -5.10 -28.54 7.63
C ARG A 18 -4.00 -27.83 8.40
N LEU A 19 -3.30 -28.58 9.25
CA LEU A 19 -2.08 -28.12 9.92
C LEU A 19 -0.92 -28.10 8.92
N LEU A 20 -0.11 -27.05 8.96
CA LEU A 20 1.15 -27.01 8.22
C LEU A 20 2.19 -27.86 8.95
N ALA A 21 2.92 -28.69 8.20
CA ALA A 21 4.08 -29.38 8.73
C ALA A 21 5.12 -28.35 9.18
N SER A 22 5.83 -28.63 10.27
CA SER A 22 6.84 -27.70 10.79
C SER A 22 7.91 -27.37 9.76
N GLU A 23 8.26 -28.30 8.88
CA GLU A 23 9.24 -28.12 7.80
C GLU A 23 8.76 -27.23 6.65
N ASP A 24 7.45 -27.17 6.41
CA ASP A 24 6.84 -26.41 5.31
C ASP A 24 6.22 -25.08 5.77
N ASN A 25 6.38 -24.72 7.03
CA ASN A 25 5.80 -23.50 7.59
C ASN A 25 6.67 -22.28 7.22
N PRO A 26 6.19 -21.37 6.35
CA PRO A 26 6.98 -20.22 5.93
C PRO A 26 7.15 -19.16 7.04
N CYS A 27 6.49 -19.35 8.18
CA CYS A 27 6.50 -18.42 9.31
C CYS A 27 6.83 -19.14 10.62
N LEU A 28 7.86 -19.99 10.64
CA LEU A 28 8.32 -20.62 11.87
C LEU A 28 8.78 -19.61 12.92
N GLN A 29 8.44 -19.92 14.16
CA GLN A 29 8.89 -19.19 15.34
C GLN A 29 10.42 -19.23 15.44
N TYR A 30 11.08 -18.08 15.30
CA TYR A 30 12.53 -17.96 15.57
C TYR A 30 12.83 -17.48 17.00
N SER A 31 11.82 -17.10 17.80
CA SER A 31 11.96 -16.62 19.18
C SER A 31 10.69 -16.83 20.01
N SER A 32 10.85 -17.08 21.32
CA SER A 32 9.77 -17.32 22.29
C SER A 32 8.79 -16.14 22.44
N GLY A 33 9.22 -14.90 22.16
CA GLY A 33 8.39 -13.69 22.23
C GLY A 33 7.41 -13.49 21.07
N TYR A 34 7.49 -14.31 20.01
CA TYR A 34 6.71 -14.17 18.77
C TYR A 34 5.72 -15.34 18.54
N GLY A 35 5.23 -15.97 19.62
CA GLY A 35 4.35 -17.15 19.54
C GLY A 35 3.06 -16.97 18.71
N SER A 36 2.64 -15.73 18.42
CA SER A 36 1.51 -15.41 17.55
C SER A 36 1.85 -15.33 16.05
N ALA A 37 3.12 -15.34 15.65
CA ALA A 37 3.54 -15.23 14.26
C ALA A 37 3.61 -16.58 13.52
N THR A 38 3.51 -17.70 14.23
CA THR A 38 3.49 -19.01 13.59
C THR A 38 2.17 -19.27 12.91
N LEU A 39 2.22 -19.40 11.59
CA LEU A 39 1.08 -19.80 10.78
C LEU A 39 0.87 -21.31 10.96
N LYS A 40 0.09 -21.72 11.96
CA LYS A 40 -0.10 -23.15 12.27
C LYS A 40 -0.94 -23.91 11.25
N TYR A 41 -1.86 -23.21 10.60
CA TYR A 41 -2.80 -23.79 9.64
C TYR A 41 -2.53 -23.27 8.23
N ASP A 42 -2.86 -24.09 7.25
CA ASP A 42 -2.74 -23.73 5.85
C ASP A 42 -3.66 -22.55 5.52
N PRO A 43 -3.12 -21.40 5.07
CA PRO A 43 -3.91 -20.22 4.74
C PRO A 43 -4.79 -20.41 3.50
N TYR A 44 -4.62 -21.51 2.75
CA TYR A 44 -5.39 -21.85 1.57
C TYR A 44 -6.45 -22.93 1.82
N ASP A 45 -6.55 -23.50 3.03
CA ASP A 45 -7.57 -24.48 3.38
C ASP A 45 -8.88 -23.80 3.81
N PHE A 46 -9.69 -23.41 2.83
CA PHE A 46 -10.99 -22.79 3.07
C PHE A 46 -12.06 -23.85 3.31
N LYS A 47 -12.80 -23.72 4.43
CA LYS A 47 -13.94 -24.57 4.76
C LYS A 47 -15.24 -23.77 4.73
N PRO A 48 -16.36 -24.38 4.28
CA PRO A 48 -17.65 -23.73 4.33
C PRO A 48 -18.11 -23.53 5.78
N ALA A 49 -18.56 -22.32 6.10
CA ALA A 49 -19.04 -21.96 7.43
C ALA A 49 -20.35 -21.17 7.33
N ARG A 50 -21.10 -21.13 8.43
CA ARG A 50 -22.35 -20.37 8.55
C ARG A 50 -22.37 -19.54 9.83
N ILE A 51 -23.10 -18.44 9.78
CA ILE A 51 -23.33 -17.58 10.96
C ILE A 51 -24.74 -17.87 11.46
N THR A 52 -24.84 -18.56 12.60
CA THR A 52 -26.11 -18.98 13.23
C THR A 52 -26.57 -18.06 14.36
N LYS A 53 -25.72 -17.10 14.76
CA LYS A 53 -25.97 -16.17 15.88
C LYS A 53 -27.35 -15.50 15.80
N THR A 54 -28.12 -15.61 16.87
CA THR A 54 -29.39 -14.90 17.04
C THR A 54 -29.13 -13.40 17.17
N LEU A 55 -29.73 -12.61 16.28
CA LEU A 55 -29.69 -11.15 16.28
C LEU A 55 -31.01 -10.58 16.82
N ALA A 56 -31.02 -9.29 17.14
CA ALA A 56 -32.21 -8.62 17.68
C ALA A 56 -33.46 -8.69 16.76
N TYR A 57 -33.29 -8.88 15.45
CA TYR A 57 -34.37 -8.86 14.45
C TYR A 57 -34.29 -10.01 13.43
N ALA A 58 -33.42 -10.98 13.65
CA ALA A 58 -33.15 -12.06 12.70
C ALA A 58 -32.38 -13.20 13.37
N THR A 59 -32.43 -14.39 12.79
CA THR A 59 -31.49 -15.46 13.13
C THR A 59 -30.44 -15.56 12.04
N GLY A 60 -29.17 -15.52 12.42
CA GLY A 60 -28.04 -15.67 11.52
C GLY A 60 -27.80 -14.50 10.56
N ILE A 61 -26.69 -14.61 9.83
CA ILE A 61 -26.32 -13.70 8.74
C ILE A 61 -26.08 -14.54 7.48
N PRO A 62 -26.85 -14.33 6.40
CA PRO A 62 -26.55 -14.91 5.10
C PRO A 62 -25.30 -14.23 4.53
N HIS A 63 -24.13 -14.71 4.94
CA HIS A 63 -22.85 -14.07 4.65
C HIS A 63 -22.57 -14.08 3.15
N ALA A 64 -22.29 -12.90 2.58
CA ALA A 64 -21.92 -12.68 1.18
C ALA A 64 -20.60 -11.92 1.08
N GLY A 65 -19.59 -12.36 1.86
CA GLY A 65 -18.28 -11.73 1.91
C GLY A 65 -18.36 -10.24 2.28
N ILE A 66 -17.64 -9.41 1.52
CA ILE A 66 -17.52 -7.97 1.76
C ILE A 66 -18.89 -7.26 1.80
N LEU A 67 -19.86 -7.67 0.97
CA LEU A 67 -21.17 -7.00 0.87
C LEU A 67 -21.98 -7.05 2.18
N THR A 68 -21.72 -8.05 3.02
CA THR A 68 -22.37 -8.23 4.33
C THR A 68 -21.46 -7.87 5.50
N SER A 69 -20.24 -7.39 5.21
CA SER A 69 -19.31 -7.00 6.27
C SER A 69 -19.76 -5.71 6.94
N ALA A 70 -19.56 -5.62 8.26
CA ALA A 70 -19.79 -4.39 9.00
C ALA A 70 -18.99 -3.21 8.40
N MET A 71 -17.78 -3.47 7.90
CA MET A 71 -16.96 -2.44 7.25
C MET A 71 -17.65 -1.85 6.03
N PHE A 72 -18.08 -2.68 5.06
CA PHE A 72 -18.71 -2.18 3.84
C PHE A 72 -20.03 -1.46 4.12
N LEU A 73 -20.88 -2.05 4.96
CA LEU A 73 -22.22 -1.53 5.23
C LEU A 73 -22.21 -0.20 6.02
N ASN A 74 -21.23 0.00 6.90
CA ASN A 74 -21.08 1.25 7.65
C ASN A 74 -20.23 2.30 6.90
N ARG A 75 -19.23 1.87 6.12
CA ARG A 75 -18.42 2.79 5.30
C ARG A 75 -19.24 3.42 4.18
N PHE A 76 -20.19 2.67 3.62
CA PHE A 76 -21.07 3.14 2.57
C PHE A 76 -22.50 3.26 3.14
N PRO A 77 -22.84 4.43 3.71
CA PRO A 77 -24.10 4.61 4.41
C PRO A 77 -25.29 4.61 3.45
N THR A 78 -26.47 4.49 4.03
CA THR A 78 -27.77 4.59 3.38
C THR A 78 -28.69 5.45 4.23
N THR A 79 -29.70 6.07 3.62
CA THR A 79 -30.74 6.84 4.30
C THR A 79 -32.11 6.41 3.79
N LYS A 80 -33.19 6.87 4.44
CA LYS A 80 -34.57 6.60 4.00
C LYS A 80 -34.86 7.09 2.56
N THR A 81 -34.17 8.13 2.10
CA THR A 81 -34.29 8.68 0.75
C THR A 81 -33.32 8.04 -0.24
N ASN A 82 -32.07 7.80 0.17
CA ASN A 82 -31.07 7.17 -0.69
C ASN A 82 -31.34 5.67 -0.93
N ARG A 83 -31.91 4.96 0.05
CA ARG A 83 -32.33 3.54 -0.04
C ARG A 83 -31.30 2.62 -0.68
N ASN A 84 -30.08 2.69 -0.19
CA ASN A 84 -28.92 1.88 -0.61
C ASN A 84 -28.37 2.21 -2.00
N ARG A 85 -28.84 3.26 -2.68
CA ARG A 85 -28.30 3.67 -3.99
C ARG A 85 -26.82 4.05 -3.92
N HIS A 86 -26.36 4.58 -2.78
CA HIS A 86 -24.93 4.78 -2.56
C HIS A 86 -24.16 3.45 -2.43
N ARG A 87 -24.71 2.44 -1.75
CA ARG A 87 -24.11 1.09 -1.72
C ARG A 87 -24.09 0.46 -3.11
N ALA A 88 -25.15 0.63 -3.89
CA ALA A 88 -25.22 0.17 -5.29
C ALA A 88 -24.16 0.83 -6.17
N TYR A 89 -23.97 2.15 -6.05
CA TYR A 89 -22.88 2.86 -6.70
C TYR A 89 -21.52 2.25 -6.40
N ARG A 90 -21.24 1.98 -5.12
CA ARG A 90 -19.97 1.38 -4.70
C ARG A 90 -19.82 -0.06 -5.17
N VAL A 91 -20.91 -0.81 -5.33
CA VAL A 91 -20.88 -2.14 -5.95
C VAL A 91 -20.45 -2.05 -7.42
N TYR A 92 -21.06 -1.15 -8.20
CA TYR A 92 -20.70 -0.97 -9.60
C TYR A 92 -19.26 -0.47 -9.80
N ASP A 93 -18.84 0.50 -8.99
CA ASP A 93 -17.49 1.04 -9.03
C ASP A 93 -16.45 -0.03 -8.64
N ILE A 94 -16.58 -0.62 -7.46
CA ILE A 94 -15.55 -1.52 -6.90
C ILE A 94 -15.53 -2.86 -7.63
N PHE A 95 -16.68 -3.45 -7.94
CA PHE A 95 -16.74 -4.84 -8.40
C PHE A 95 -17.06 -4.99 -9.89
N LEU A 96 -17.50 -3.94 -10.59
CA LEU A 96 -17.90 -4.04 -12.00
C LEU A 96 -17.26 -2.95 -12.88
N ASP A 97 -16.29 -2.21 -12.34
CA ASP A 97 -15.54 -1.17 -13.06
C ASP A 97 -16.48 -0.27 -13.88
N THR A 98 -17.58 0.17 -13.26
CA THR A 98 -18.65 0.94 -13.90
C THR A 98 -18.93 2.16 -13.03
N ASN A 99 -18.59 3.35 -13.53
CA ASN A 99 -18.99 4.60 -12.89
C ASN A 99 -20.39 4.99 -13.38
N ILE A 100 -21.40 4.73 -12.55
CA ILE A 100 -22.80 5.04 -12.93
C ILE A 100 -23.05 6.56 -13.05
N LEU A 101 -22.16 7.40 -12.51
CA LEU A 101 -22.27 8.86 -12.63
C LEU A 101 -21.76 9.37 -13.97
N GLU A 102 -21.03 8.54 -14.73
CA GLU A 102 -20.57 8.81 -16.09
C GLU A 102 -21.49 8.22 -17.16
N ILE A 103 -22.59 7.56 -16.77
CA ILE A 103 -23.59 7.08 -17.74
C ILE A 103 -24.18 8.32 -18.42
N GLU A 104 -23.95 8.43 -19.72
CA GLU A 104 -24.53 9.49 -20.55
C GLU A 104 -26.05 9.44 -20.45
N GLY A 105 -26.61 10.56 -20.04
CA GLY A 105 -28.03 10.74 -19.79
C GLY A 105 -28.16 12.19 -19.36
N ALA A 106 -28.92 12.95 -20.13
CA ALA A 106 -29.07 14.36 -19.88
C ALA A 106 -29.53 14.54 -18.42
N ARG A 107 -28.72 15.20 -17.58
CA ARG A 107 -29.20 15.93 -16.39
C ARG A 107 -29.39 17.41 -16.75
N PRO A 108 -30.31 17.80 -17.65
CA PRO A 108 -30.67 19.19 -17.81
C PRO A 108 -31.04 19.74 -16.45
N GLU A 109 -30.63 20.98 -16.15
CA GLU A 109 -31.01 21.70 -14.92
C GLU A 109 -32.55 21.78 -14.77
N ASP A 110 -33.26 21.59 -15.88
CA ASP A 110 -34.71 21.56 -16.11
C ASP A 110 -35.38 20.17 -15.90
N THR A 111 -34.65 19.17 -15.37
CA THR A 111 -35.21 17.83 -15.03
C THR A 111 -35.87 17.72 -13.65
N ILE A 112 -36.06 18.86 -12.96
CA ILE A 112 -36.76 18.90 -11.67
C ILE A 112 -38.22 18.50 -11.88
N ASP A 113 -38.57 17.29 -11.45
CA ASP A 113 -39.94 16.78 -11.45
C ASP A 113 -40.54 16.87 -10.05
N THR A 114 -41.37 17.89 -9.83
CA THR A 114 -42.15 18.11 -8.61
C THR A 114 -43.57 17.57 -8.70
N THR A 115 -43.94 16.96 -9.83
CA THR A 115 -45.32 16.59 -10.15
C THR A 115 -45.57 15.09 -10.08
N SER A 116 -44.58 14.27 -10.42
CA SER A 116 -44.69 12.81 -10.34
C SER A 116 -44.69 12.34 -8.90
N THR A 117 -45.39 11.23 -8.66
CA THR A 117 -45.40 10.60 -7.34
C THR A 117 -44.03 9.96 -7.05
N ASN A 118 -43.40 9.34 -8.05
CA ASN A 118 -42.09 8.71 -7.92
C ASN A 118 -41.18 9.17 -9.07
N PRO A 119 -40.58 10.37 -8.99
CA PRO A 119 -39.74 10.91 -10.06
C PRO A 119 -38.63 9.96 -10.54
N THR A 120 -38.08 9.12 -9.65
CA THR A 120 -37.03 8.15 -9.99
C THR A 120 -37.50 7.01 -10.90
N LEU A 121 -38.81 6.75 -10.96
CA LEU A 121 -39.43 5.72 -11.79
C LEU A 121 -40.27 6.31 -12.94
N ASP A 122 -40.91 7.44 -12.67
CA ASP A 122 -41.91 8.03 -13.58
C ASP A 122 -41.27 9.01 -14.58
N ASN A 123 -40.16 9.68 -14.22
CA ASN A 123 -39.47 10.61 -15.10
C ASN A 123 -38.42 9.87 -15.95
N PRO A 124 -38.54 9.83 -17.29
CA PRO A 124 -37.58 9.15 -18.17
C PRO A 124 -36.13 9.63 -18.01
N ALA A 125 -35.94 10.92 -17.68
CA ALA A 125 -34.60 11.48 -17.46
C ALA A 125 -33.92 10.88 -16.21
N CYS A 126 -34.68 10.63 -15.16
CA CYS A 126 -34.17 9.98 -13.95
C CYS A 126 -34.09 8.45 -14.14
N TYR A 127 -35.08 7.85 -14.79
CA TYR A 127 -35.22 6.40 -14.90
C TYR A 127 -34.03 5.73 -15.58
N THR A 128 -33.36 6.42 -16.51
CA THR A 128 -32.16 5.93 -17.22
C THR A 128 -31.05 5.46 -16.26
N CYS A 129 -30.81 6.19 -15.17
CA CYS A 129 -29.86 5.77 -14.14
C CYS A 129 -30.49 4.80 -13.13
N HIS A 130 -31.76 5.01 -12.79
CA HIS A 130 -32.45 4.23 -11.77
C HIS A 130 -32.70 2.79 -12.19
N THR A 131 -32.97 2.51 -13.47
CA THR A 131 -33.09 1.14 -14.00
C THR A 131 -31.80 0.32 -13.81
N VAL A 132 -30.63 0.98 -13.70
CA VAL A 132 -29.33 0.35 -13.44
C VAL A 132 -29.05 0.23 -11.94
N MET A 133 -29.24 1.31 -11.18
CA MET A 133 -28.80 1.37 -9.78
C MET A 133 -29.82 0.76 -8.79
N ASP A 134 -31.12 0.95 -9.03
CA ASP A 134 -32.17 0.59 -8.08
C ASP A 134 -32.29 -0.92 -7.87
N PRO A 135 -32.14 -1.77 -8.90
CA PRO A 135 -32.13 -3.22 -8.68
C PRO A 135 -31.04 -3.68 -7.71
N VAL A 136 -29.82 -3.16 -7.85
CA VAL A 136 -28.71 -3.50 -6.95
C VAL A 136 -28.97 -2.90 -5.56
N ALA A 137 -29.47 -1.67 -5.47
CA ALA A 137 -29.82 -1.04 -4.19
C ALA A 137 -30.87 -1.86 -3.43
N SER A 138 -31.87 -2.38 -4.13
CA SER A 138 -32.92 -3.23 -3.58
C SER A 138 -32.43 -4.57 -3.05
N THR A 139 -31.28 -5.09 -3.46
CA THR A 139 -30.69 -6.29 -2.83
C THR A 139 -30.23 -6.05 -1.38
N PHE A 140 -29.95 -4.79 -1.01
CA PHE A 140 -29.57 -4.39 0.35
C PHE A 140 -30.79 -4.12 1.26
N GLN A 141 -32.01 -4.40 0.80
CA GLN A 141 -33.24 -4.06 1.54
C GLN A 141 -33.36 -4.67 2.94
N HIS A 142 -32.55 -5.66 3.29
CA HIS A 142 -32.53 -6.27 4.62
C HIS A 142 -31.51 -5.64 5.58
N TRP A 143 -30.87 -4.55 5.19
CA TRP A 143 -29.77 -3.92 5.93
C TRP A 143 -30.04 -2.44 6.18
N ASP A 144 -30.05 -2.06 7.45
CA ASP A 144 -30.33 -0.66 7.84
C ASP A 144 -29.11 0.27 7.69
N GLU A 145 -29.30 1.53 8.08
CA GLU A 145 -28.28 2.59 8.06
C GLU A 145 -27.04 2.28 8.92
N LYS A 146 -27.18 1.41 9.94
CA LYS A 146 -26.09 0.97 10.83
C LYS A 146 -25.50 -0.38 10.42
N GLY A 147 -25.86 -0.86 9.22
CA GLY A 147 -25.44 -2.17 8.71
C GLY A 147 -26.00 -3.36 9.50
N ARG A 148 -27.08 -3.18 10.27
CA ARG A 148 -27.74 -4.29 10.98
C ARG A 148 -28.70 -5.00 10.04
N ARG A 149 -28.74 -6.33 10.12
CA ARG A 149 -29.73 -7.13 9.39
C ARG A 149 -31.10 -6.98 10.07
N ILE A 150 -32.02 -6.34 9.37
CA ILE A 150 -33.45 -6.24 9.71
C ILE A 150 -34.22 -6.65 8.45
N PRO A 151 -34.67 -7.92 8.35
CA PRO A 151 -35.42 -8.36 7.20
C PRO A 151 -36.62 -7.46 6.94
N SER A 152 -36.87 -7.11 5.69
CA SER A 152 -37.91 -6.11 5.34
C SER A 152 -39.33 -6.61 5.59
N PHE A 153 -39.48 -7.92 5.70
CA PHE A 153 -40.70 -8.64 6.08
C PHE A 153 -40.81 -8.88 7.60
N HIS A 154 -39.86 -8.38 8.41
CA HIS A 154 -39.88 -8.60 9.85
C HIS A 154 -41.10 -7.92 10.51
N LYS A 155 -41.75 -8.63 11.44
CA LYS A 155 -43.02 -8.23 12.08
C LYS A 155 -42.97 -6.86 12.77
N SER A 156 -41.80 -6.44 13.24
CA SER A 156 -41.62 -5.14 13.90
C SER A 156 -41.78 -3.94 12.96
N LYS A 157 -41.79 -4.14 11.63
CA LYS A 157 -41.86 -3.08 10.60
C LYS A 157 -40.79 -1.99 10.76
N LYS A 158 -39.66 -2.30 11.42
CA LYS A 158 -38.56 -1.34 11.66
C LYS A 158 -37.73 -1.04 10.41
N ASN A 159 -37.87 -1.86 9.37
CA ASN A 159 -37.21 -1.65 8.07
C ASN A 159 -38.21 -1.91 6.92
N PRO A 160 -39.27 -1.09 6.80
CA PRO A 160 -40.23 -1.26 5.72
C PRO A 160 -39.54 -1.00 4.39
N TRP A 161 -39.75 -1.88 3.40
CA TRP A 161 -39.27 -1.67 2.04
C TRP A 161 -40.41 -1.18 1.17
N SER A 162 -40.14 -0.16 0.37
CA SER A 162 -41.15 0.55 -0.40
C SER A 162 -41.23 0.05 -1.85
N THR A 163 -42.31 0.40 -2.56
CA THR A 163 -42.59 -0.04 -3.93
C THR A 163 -42.22 0.99 -5.00
N ASP A 164 -41.78 2.19 -4.60
CA ASP A 164 -41.23 3.27 -5.43
C ASP A 164 -39.71 3.14 -5.66
N ILE A 165 -39.24 1.89 -5.79
CA ILE A 165 -37.86 1.54 -6.17
C ILE A 165 -37.90 0.23 -6.96
N GLU A 166 -37.04 0.10 -7.97
CA GLU A 166 -36.99 -1.12 -8.78
C GLU A 166 -36.76 -2.38 -7.95
N THR A 167 -37.28 -3.49 -8.46
CA THR A 167 -37.14 -4.78 -7.79
C THR A 167 -35.69 -5.24 -7.74
N ALA A 168 -35.34 -5.93 -6.65
CA ALA A 168 -33.98 -6.45 -6.43
C ALA A 168 -33.47 -7.27 -7.61
N GLY A 169 -32.29 -6.93 -8.12
CA GLY A 169 -31.76 -7.47 -9.37
C GLY A 169 -30.40 -6.88 -9.75
N ILE A 170 -29.90 -7.25 -10.92
CA ILE A 170 -28.70 -6.67 -11.56
C ILE A 170 -28.72 -6.94 -13.06
N ALA A 171 -28.34 -5.95 -13.88
CA ALA A 171 -28.20 -6.10 -15.33
C ALA A 171 -29.41 -6.77 -16.02
N GLY A 172 -30.63 -6.35 -15.66
CA GLY A 172 -31.88 -6.91 -16.19
C GLY A 172 -32.33 -8.24 -15.57
N LYS A 173 -31.47 -8.92 -14.79
CA LYS A 173 -31.85 -10.12 -14.02
C LYS A 173 -32.57 -9.71 -12.75
N GLN A 174 -33.73 -10.31 -12.49
CA GLN A 174 -34.46 -10.12 -11.24
C GLN A 174 -34.20 -11.29 -10.30
N ILE A 175 -34.12 -11.00 -9.01
CA ILE A 175 -33.97 -12.04 -8.00
C ILE A 175 -35.24 -12.91 -7.92
N PRO A 176 -35.13 -14.25 -7.86
CA PRO A 176 -36.27 -15.10 -7.55
C PRO A 176 -36.78 -14.81 -6.13
N ARG A 177 -37.99 -14.24 -5.98
CA ARG A 177 -38.55 -13.86 -4.66
C ARG A 177 -39.52 -14.90 -4.08
N SER A 178 -39.97 -15.87 -4.87
CA SER A 178 -40.96 -16.87 -4.48
C SER A 178 -40.68 -18.23 -5.13
N GLY A 179 -41.32 -19.30 -4.62
CA GLY A 179 -41.11 -20.67 -5.09
C GLY A 179 -39.88 -21.36 -4.46
N GLY A 180 -39.60 -22.59 -4.88
CA GLY A 180 -38.52 -23.42 -4.33
C GLY A 180 -37.10 -22.90 -4.57
N THR A 181 -36.94 -21.88 -5.43
CA THR A 181 -35.67 -21.21 -5.74
C THR A 181 -35.58 -19.81 -5.15
N ALA A 182 -36.51 -19.43 -4.26
CA ALA A 182 -36.55 -18.09 -3.69
C ALA A 182 -35.25 -17.75 -2.94
N GLN A 183 -34.65 -16.62 -3.28
CA GLN A 183 -33.42 -16.10 -2.65
C GLN A 183 -33.70 -14.82 -1.87
N TYR A 184 -34.96 -14.67 -1.42
CA TYR A 184 -35.42 -13.46 -0.76
C TYR A 184 -34.64 -13.17 0.52
N GLU A 185 -34.34 -14.19 1.33
CA GLU A 185 -33.57 -14.00 2.57
C GLU A 185 -32.06 -13.81 2.34
N THR A 186 -31.57 -14.25 1.18
CA THR A 186 -30.15 -14.40 0.83
C THR A 186 -29.73 -13.46 -0.31
N MET A 187 -30.42 -12.32 -0.48
CA MET A 187 -30.26 -11.43 -1.64
C MET A 187 -28.82 -11.01 -1.96
N LEU A 188 -28.01 -10.73 -0.93
CA LEU A 188 -26.62 -10.34 -1.15
C LEU A 188 -25.74 -11.52 -1.55
N GLN A 189 -26.09 -12.75 -1.17
CA GLN A 189 -25.41 -13.95 -1.68
C GLN A 189 -25.72 -14.16 -3.15
N TRP A 190 -27.00 -13.97 -3.55
CA TRP A 190 -27.39 -13.94 -4.95
C TRP A 190 -26.61 -12.89 -5.74
N LEU A 191 -26.61 -11.64 -5.25
CA LEU A 191 -25.88 -10.55 -5.90
C LEU A 191 -24.38 -10.87 -6.00
N GLY A 192 -23.78 -11.42 -4.95
CA GLY A 192 -22.37 -11.83 -4.97
C GLY A 192 -22.06 -12.85 -6.07
N HIS A 193 -22.95 -13.81 -6.30
CA HIS A 193 -22.83 -14.79 -7.38
C HIS A 193 -22.95 -14.14 -8.76
N GLU A 194 -23.93 -13.25 -8.95
CA GLU A 194 -24.10 -12.54 -10.21
C GLU A 194 -22.93 -11.61 -10.53
N ILE A 195 -22.38 -10.91 -9.51
CA ILE A 195 -21.17 -10.09 -9.66
C ILE A 195 -19.99 -10.95 -10.09
N ALA A 196 -19.73 -12.07 -9.39
CA ALA A 196 -18.60 -12.95 -9.70
C ALA A 196 -18.70 -13.58 -11.11
N SER A 197 -19.92 -13.72 -11.63
CA SER A 197 -20.20 -14.25 -12.97
C SER A 197 -20.18 -13.18 -14.07
N ASP A 198 -20.13 -11.89 -13.71
CA ASP A 198 -20.11 -10.78 -14.66
C ASP A 198 -18.69 -10.61 -15.25
N PRO A 199 -18.53 -10.55 -16.59
CA PRO A 199 -17.22 -10.34 -17.21
C PRO A 199 -16.48 -9.08 -16.73
N ARG A 200 -17.21 -8.06 -16.27
CA ARG A 200 -16.64 -6.83 -15.73
C ARG A 200 -15.95 -7.04 -14.39
N TYR A 201 -16.26 -8.10 -13.65
CA TYR A 201 -15.61 -8.42 -12.39
C TYR A 201 -14.11 -8.67 -12.57
N MET A 202 -13.72 -9.44 -13.59
CA MET A 202 -12.31 -9.67 -13.93
C MET A 202 -11.58 -8.35 -14.22
N ARG A 203 -12.23 -7.47 -14.99
CA ARG A 203 -11.71 -6.13 -15.31
C ARG A 203 -11.53 -5.29 -14.04
N ALA A 204 -12.54 -5.29 -13.17
CA ALA A 204 -12.51 -4.55 -11.92
C ALA A 204 -11.38 -5.03 -10.99
N ILE A 205 -11.21 -6.34 -10.79
CA ILE A 205 -10.12 -6.88 -9.97
C ILE A 205 -8.76 -6.53 -10.57
N THR A 206 -8.59 -6.67 -11.89
CA THR A 206 -7.34 -6.32 -12.56
C THR A 206 -7.03 -4.83 -12.44
N ARG A 207 -8.03 -3.95 -12.55
CA ARG A 207 -7.91 -2.50 -12.31
C ARG A 207 -7.42 -2.20 -10.89
N HIS A 208 -7.99 -2.86 -9.88
CA HIS A 208 -7.55 -2.68 -8.48
C HIS A 208 -6.10 -3.10 -8.27
N LEU A 209 -5.69 -4.22 -8.87
CA LEU A 209 -4.30 -4.69 -8.79
C LEU A 209 -3.35 -3.75 -9.55
N TYR A 210 -3.75 -3.28 -10.73
CA TYR A 210 -2.97 -2.31 -11.51
C TYR A 210 -2.72 -1.04 -10.69
N LYS A 211 -3.79 -0.38 -10.20
CA LYS A 211 -3.67 0.82 -9.38
C LYS A 211 -2.86 0.57 -8.11
N GLY A 212 -3.07 -0.58 -7.46
CA GLY A 212 -2.39 -0.95 -6.23
C GLY A 212 -0.89 -1.25 -6.39
N LEU A 213 -0.45 -1.73 -7.56
CA LEU A 213 0.96 -2.07 -7.84
C LEU A 213 1.69 -0.97 -8.59
N ILE A 214 1.09 -0.46 -9.66
CA ILE A 214 1.66 0.55 -10.55
C ILE A 214 1.50 1.97 -9.96
N GLY A 215 0.45 2.20 -9.16
CA GLY A 215 0.19 3.50 -8.53
C GLY A 215 -0.60 4.48 -9.40
N GLN A 216 -1.06 4.06 -10.59
CA GLN A 216 -1.76 4.90 -11.56
C GLN A 216 -3.16 4.35 -11.86
N ASP A 217 -4.07 5.23 -12.24
CA ASP A 217 -5.36 4.84 -12.82
C ASP A 217 -5.19 4.30 -14.25
N LEU A 218 -6.21 3.59 -14.74
CA LEU A 218 -6.24 3.15 -16.14
C LEU A 218 -6.43 4.35 -17.07
N LEU A 219 -5.98 4.20 -18.31
CA LEU A 219 -6.22 5.19 -19.35
C LEU A 219 -7.74 5.33 -19.56
N PRO A 220 -8.27 6.57 -19.64
CA PRO A 220 -9.68 6.79 -19.90
C PRO A 220 -10.04 6.34 -21.32
N THR A 221 -11.31 6.01 -21.54
CA THR A 221 -11.81 5.74 -22.89
C THR A 221 -11.55 6.94 -23.80
N PRO A 222 -10.90 6.75 -24.97
CA PRO A 222 -10.65 7.84 -25.91
C PRO A 222 -11.96 8.50 -26.36
N GLY A 223 -12.01 9.84 -26.29
CA GLY A 223 -13.14 10.63 -26.80
C GLY A 223 -13.10 10.78 -28.33
N GLU A 224 -14.10 11.46 -28.90
CA GLU A 224 -14.24 11.63 -30.36
C GLU A 224 -13.04 12.34 -31.03
N ASN A 225 -12.36 13.23 -30.30
CA ASN A 225 -11.20 13.99 -30.79
C ASN A 225 -9.85 13.40 -30.34
N ALA A 226 -9.84 12.16 -29.83
CA ALA A 226 -8.60 11.53 -29.40
C ALA A 226 -7.65 11.28 -30.58
N SER A 227 -6.37 11.51 -30.36
CA SER A 227 -5.31 11.20 -31.32
C SER A 227 -5.20 9.69 -31.55
N GLU A 228 -4.65 9.31 -32.71
CA GLU A 228 -4.39 7.90 -33.03
C GLU A 228 -3.50 7.23 -31.97
N ALA A 229 -2.54 7.96 -31.43
CA ALA A 229 -1.66 7.47 -30.39
C ALA A 229 -2.38 7.17 -29.06
N GLU A 230 -3.31 8.04 -28.62
CA GLU A 230 -4.12 7.79 -27.43
C GLU A 230 -4.98 6.54 -27.59
N ILE A 231 -5.56 6.35 -28.78
CA ILE A 231 -6.35 5.15 -29.11
C ILE A 231 -5.47 3.90 -29.07
N ILE A 232 -4.27 3.94 -29.64
CA ILE A 232 -3.31 2.82 -29.62
C ILE A 232 -2.91 2.49 -28.18
N ALA A 233 -2.56 3.49 -27.38
CA ALA A 233 -2.14 3.31 -25.99
C ALA A 233 -3.25 2.69 -25.13
N PHE A 234 -4.48 3.22 -25.23
CA PHE A 234 -5.64 2.69 -24.54
C PHE A 234 -5.92 1.22 -24.91
N ASN A 235 -5.90 0.91 -26.21
CA ASN A 235 -6.14 -0.45 -26.70
C ASN A 235 -5.04 -1.42 -26.24
N ALA A 236 -3.77 -1.00 -26.26
CA ALA A 236 -2.65 -1.80 -25.77
C ALA A 236 -2.78 -2.11 -24.27
N GLN A 237 -3.07 -1.09 -23.44
CA GLN A 237 -3.27 -1.28 -22.00
C GLN A 237 -4.42 -2.23 -21.74
N ARG A 238 -5.55 -2.01 -22.42
CA ARG A 238 -6.73 -2.87 -22.28
C ARG A 238 -6.45 -4.32 -22.67
N SER A 239 -5.72 -4.56 -23.76
CA SER A 239 -5.35 -5.91 -24.20
C SER A 239 -4.50 -6.61 -23.14
N ILE A 240 -3.40 -5.98 -22.70
CA ILE A 240 -2.48 -6.55 -21.71
C ILE A 240 -3.20 -6.88 -20.40
N LEU A 241 -4.03 -5.96 -19.90
CA LEU A 241 -4.78 -6.19 -18.66
C LEU A 241 -5.85 -7.27 -18.82
N THR A 242 -6.47 -7.37 -20.00
CA THR A 242 -7.44 -8.44 -20.28
C THR A 242 -6.74 -9.80 -20.26
N ASP A 243 -5.57 -9.93 -20.87
CA ASP A 243 -4.79 -11.18 -20.89
C ASP A 243 -4.36 -11.59 -19.48
N ILE A 244 -3.89 -10.63 -18.68
CA ILE A 244 -3.53 -10.84 -17.26
C ILE A 244 -4.75 -11.29 -16.45
N GLY A 245 -5.89 -10.63 -16.63
CA GLY A 245 -7.14 -11.00 -15.97
C GLY A 245 -7.61 -12.40 -16.36
N GLN A 246 -7.53 -12.75 -17.64
CA GLN A 246 -7.92 -14.06 -18.15
C GLN A 246 -7.01 -15.17 -17.62
N ALA A 247 -5.70 -14.90 -17.52
CA ALA A 247 -4.75 -15.83 -16.91
C ALA A 247 -5.08 -16.07 -15.43
N MET A 248 -5.41 -15.02 -14.67
CA MET A 248 -5.85 -15.15 -13.28
C MET A 248 -7.14 -15.96 -13.16
N ALA A 249 -8.15 -15.68 -13.99
CA ALA A 249 -9.42 -16.42 -13.96
C ALA A 249 -9.24 -17.90 -14.33
N SER A 250 -8.38 -18.19 -15.31
CA SER A 250 -8.05 -19.56 -15.74
C SER A 250 -7.25 -20.34 -14.69
N ASP A 251 -6.45 -19.64 -13.88
CA ASP A 251 -5.74 -20.19 -12.71
C ASP A 251 -6.59 -20.13 -11.43
N GLY A 252 -7.90 -20.38 -11.57
CA GLY A 252 -8.82 -20.47 -10.42
C GLY A 252 -8.92 -19.18 -9.58
N TRP A 253 -8.83 -18.00 -10.22
CA TRP A 253 -8.81 -16.68 -9.56
C TRP A 253 -7.61 -16.43 -8.64
N ASN A 254 -6.48 -17.09 -8.91
CA ASN A 254 -5.25 -16.89 -8.16
C ASN A 254 -4.63 -15.51 -8.43
N ILE A 255 -4.79 -14.59 -7.48
CA ILE A 255 -4.28 -13.21 -7.56
C ILE A 255 -2.76 -13.16 -7.81
N LYS A 256 -1.98 -14.15 -7.37
CA LYS A 256 -0.52 -14.18 -7.62
C LYS A 256 -0.20 -14.22 -9.11
N THR A 257 -1.06 -14.83 -9.92
CA THR A 257 -0.90 -14.91 -11.38
C THR A 257 -1.08 -13.53 -12.01
N ALA A 258 -2.10 -12.78 -11.60
CA ALA A 258 -2.26 -11.39 -12.03
C ALA A 258 -1.10 -10.48 -11.56
N ILE A 259 -0.66 -10.61 -10.30
CA ILE A 259 0.47 -9.84 -9.76
C ILE A 259 1.73 -10.09 -10.60
N LYS A 260 2.07 -11.35 -10.88
CA LYS A 260 3.23 -11.69 -11.74
C LYS A 260 3.08 -11.08 -13.14
N GLY A 261 1.90 -11.18 -13.74
CA GLY A 261 1.63 -10.58 -15.05
C GLY A 261 1.87 -9.06 -15.06
N LEU A 262 1.38 -8.36 -14.04
CA LEU A 262 1.57 -6.91 -13.89
C LEU A 262 3.06 -6.55 -13.68
N LEU A 263 3.76 -7.26 -12.79
CA LEU A 263 5.18 -7.03 -12.52
C LEU A 263 6.08 -7.34 -13.73
N LEU A 264 5.64 -8.21 -14.64
CA LEU A 264 6.35 -8.52 -15.88
C LEU A 264 5.94 -7.63 -17.06
N SER A 265 4.88 -6.85 -16.91
CA SER A 265 4.37 -5.97 -17.97
C SER A 265 5.29 -4.76 -18.22
N PRO A 266 5.17 -4.13 -19.41
CA PRO A 266 5.87 -2.87 -19.69
C PRO A 266 5.53 -1.76 -18.68
N TYR A 267 4.32 -1.78 -18.11
CA TYR A 267 3.87 -0.77 -17.15
C TYR A 267 4.63 -0.80 -15.82
N TYR A 268 5.19 -1.95 -15.44
CA TYR A 268 6.04 -2.06 -14.25
C TYR A 268 7.53 -2.05 -14.57
N ARG A 269 7.96 -2.76 -15.63
CA ARG A 269 9.39 -2.98 -15.91
C ARG A 269 10.09 -1.89 -16.70
N ALA A 270 9.35 -0.99 -17.35
CA ALA A 270 9.97 0.04 -18.15
C ALA A 270 10.81 0.97 -17.27
N THR A 271 12.13 0.93 -17.46
CA THR A 271 13.10 1.79 -16.75
C THR A 271 13.35 3.10 -17.47
N THR A 272 12.98 3.19 -18.74
CA THR A 272 13.14 4.38 -19.58
C THR A 272 11.98 4.49 -20.54
N VAL A 273 11.25 5.58 -20.45
CA VAL A 273 10.26 6.01 -21.43
C VAL A 273 10.95 6.90 -22.45
N ASN A 274 10.71 6.69 -23.75
CA ASN A 274 11.21 7.62 -24.76
C ASN A 274 10.48 8.97 -24.61
N ASN A 275 11.19 9.97 -24.08
CA ASN A 275 10.67 11.31 -23.80
C ASN A 275 10.23 12.09 -25.06
N GLU A 276 10.66 11.67 -26.25
CA GLU A 276 10.17 12.24 -27.52
C GLU A 276 8.69 11.92 -27.77
N LYS A 277 8.11 10.96 -27.04
CA LYS A 277 6.70 10.58 -27.07
C LYS A 277 5.90 11.09 -25.87
N GLY A 278 6.31 12.22 -25.27
CA GLY A 278 6.03 12.68 -23.89
C GLY A 278 4.65 12.46 -23.24
N ILE A 279 3.54 12.39 -23.99
CA ILE A 279 2.19 12.07 -23.45
C ILE A 279 1.86 10.57 -23.60
N GLU A 280 2.33 9.94 -24.68
CA GLU A 280 2.01 8.55 -25.07
C GLU A 280 2.67 7.51 -24.18
N ALA A 281 3.60 7.90 -23.31
CA ALA A 281 4.33 6.96 -22.48
C ALA A 281 4.50 7.41 -21.02
N SER A 282 3.84 8.50 -20.60
CA SER A 282 3.77 8.92 -19.19
C SER A 282 3.10 7.87 -18.28
N HIS A 283 2.27 6.99 -18.87
CA HIS A 283 1.61 5.87 -18.22
C HIS A 283 2.45 4.58 -18.20
N ILE A 284 3.68 4.62 -18.72
CA ILE A 284 4.60 3.49 -18.82
C ILE A 284 5.71 3.68 -17.78
N GLY A 285 6.00 2.63 -17.01
CA GLY A 285 6.90 2.69 -15.86
C GLY A 285 6.12 2.98 -14.57
N ALA A 286 6.41 2.19 -13.53
CA ALA A 286 5.87 2.42 -12.21
C ALA A 286 6.83 3.37 -11.49
N VAL A 287 6.42 4.64 -11.35
CA VAL A 287 7.05 5.56 -10.41
C VAL A 287 5.94 6.08 -9.52
N ARG A 288 6.01 5.76 -8.23
CA ARG A 288 5.02 6.23 -7.26
C ARG A 288 5.66 6.62 -5.95
N LEU A 289 5.04 7.61 -5.33
CA LEU A 289 5.34 7.99 -3.96
C LEU A 289 5.03 6.84 -3.00
N LEU A 290 6.00 6.50 -2.15
CA LEU A 290 5.85 5.43 -1.18
C LEU A 290 4.84 5.84 -0.09
N SER A 291 3.90 4.94 0.20
CA SER A 291 3.07 5.10 1.39
C SER A 291 3.93 5.01 2.66
N PRO A 292 3.46 5.54 3.81
CA PRO A 292 4.18 5.40 5.08
C PRO A 292 4.55 3.94 5.40
N GLU A 293 3.66 2.99 5.11
CA GLU A 293 3.89 1.56 5.34
C GLU A 293 4.92 0.95 4.37
N MET A 294 4.97 1.45 3.14
CA MET A 294 5.98 1.03 2.17
C MET A 294 7.35 1.61 2.52
N LEU A 295 7.42 2.89 2.87
CA LEU A 295 8.66 3.53 3.30
C LEU A 295 9.23 2.87 4.55
N GLN A 296 8.40 2.50 5.53
CA GLN A 296 8.85 1.73 6.69
C GLN A 296 9.48 0.38 6.32
N ARG A 297 8.87 -0.34 5.37
CA ARG A 297 9.43 -1.61 4.87
C ARG A 297 10.73 -1.39 4.09
N LYS A 298 10.82 -0.32 3.30
CA LYS A 298 12.06 0.08 2.60
C LYS A 298 13.18 0.38 3.59
N LEU A 299 12.92 1.21 4.61
CA LEU A 299 13.86 1.50 5.70
C LEU A 299 14.32 0.23 6.42
N GLN A 300 13.40 -0.68 6.74
CA GLN A 300 13.76 -1.94 7.38
C GLN A 300 14.62 -2.83 6.45
N ALA A 301 14.33 -2.86 5.16
CA ALA A 301 15.09 -3.65 4.19
C ALA A 301 16.51 -3.10 3.98
N THR A 302 16.64 -1.77 3.85
CA THR A 302 17.92 -1.10 3.53
C THR A 302 18.77 -0.82 4.77
N LEU A 303 18.16 -0.36 5.87
CA LEU A 303 18.85 0.07 7.10
C LEU A 303 18.75 -0.94 8.26
N GLY A 304 17.85 -1.92 8.15
CA GLY A 304 17.61 -2.95 9.18
C GLY A 304 16.52 -2.61 10.20
N PHE A 305 16.01 -1.38 10.22
CA PHE A 305 15.00 -0.93 11.20
C PHE A 305 14.09 0.16 10.66
N ASP A 306 12.97 0.37 11.34
CA ASP A 306 11.92 1.32 10.98
C ASP A 306 12.18 2.72 11.57
N TRP A 307 11.56 3.76 11.00
CA TRP A 307 11.57 5.09 11.59
C TRP A 307 10.45 5.27 12.61
N TYR A 308 10.80 5.63 13.84
CA TYR A 308 9.85 5.76 14.95
C TYR A 308 8.63 6.65 14.61
N GLU A 309 8.84 7.73 13.87
CA GLU A 309 7.79 8.71 13.57
C GLU A 309 6.72 8.21 12.59
N LEU A 310 6.94 7.10 11.88
CA LEU A 310 5.95 6.46 11.00
C LEU A 310 5.42 5.15 11.57
N ARG A 311 5.64 4.85 12.86
CA ARG A 311 5.09 3.65 13.51
C ARG A 311 3.56 3.71 13.63
N PRO A 312 2.85 2.58 13.81
CA PRO A 312 1.38 2.54 13.93
C PRO A 312 0.77 3.47 14.99
N ASN A 313 1.46 3.69 16.10
CA ASN A 313 1.03 4.61 17.15
C ASN A 313 1.27 6.10 16.82
N LYS A 314 1.88 6.43 15.67
CA LYS A 314 2.13 7.80 15.19
C LYS A 314 1.21 8.17 14.04
N GLN A 315 -0.10 8.05 14.28
CA GLN A 315 -1.12 8.23 13.25
C GLN A 315 -1.04 9.60 12.56
N ALA A 316 -0.86 10.68 13.33
CA ALA A 316 -0.79 12.04 12.79
C ALA A 316 0.35 12.19 11.77
N ASN A 317 1.56 11.73 12.11
CA ASN A 317 2.70 11.76 11.20
C ASN A 317 2.48 10.87 9.97
N ARG A 318 1.88 9.69 10.14
CA ARG A 318 1.54 8.84 9.00
C ARG A 318 0.57 9.54 8.05
N ILE A 319 -0.43 10.24 8.57
CA ILE A 319 -1.36 11.05 7.76
C ILE A 319 -0.61 12.19 7.06
N MET A 320 0.27 12.93 7.77
CA MET A 320 1.09 14.00 7.18
C MET A 320 1.99 13.49 6.05
N PHE A 321 2.44 12.23 6.13
CA PHE A 321 3.23 11.55 5.10
C PHE A 321 2.37 10.82 4.04
N GLY A 322 1.09 11.16 3.87
CA GLY A 322 0.22 10.59 2.83
C GLY A 322 -0.47 9.26 3.18
N GLY A 323 -0.47 8.90 4.47
CA GLY A 323 -1.28 7.81 5.02
C GLY A 323 -2.77 8.14 5.08
N ILE A 324 -3.56 7.15 5.51
CA ILE A 324 -5.01 7.27 5.71
C ILE A 324 -5.38 6.78 7.11
N ASP A 325 -6.46 7.32 7.67
CA ASP A 325 -7.11 6.77 8.89
C ASP A 325 -8.34 5.91 8.55
N SER A 326 -8.77 5.90 7.28
CA SER A 326 -9.97 5.22 6.79
C SER A 326 -11.29 5.74 7.40
N ASP A 327 -11.24 6.89 8.06
CA ASP A 327 -12.37 7.58 8.68
C ASP A 327 -12.54 8.98 8.06
N SER A 328 -11.71 9.93 8.50
CA SER A 328 -11.70 11.31 8.02
C SER A 328 -10.81 11.52 6.79
N VAL A 329 -9.69 10.81 6.73
CA VAL A 329 -8.73 10.80 5.62
C VAL A 329 -8.78 9.43 4.97
N THR A 330 -9.44 9.37 3.81
CA THR A 330 -9.79 8.08 3.17
C THR A 330 -9.16 7.90 1.79
N THR A 331 -8.51 8.94 1.28
CA THR A 331 -7.75 8.94 0.04
C THR A 331 -6.30 9.26 0.39
N ARG A 332 -5.37 8.50 -0.20
CA ARG A 332 -3.94 8.75 -0.02
C ARG A 332 -3.53 9.97 -0.82
N ILE A 333 -2.59 10.71 -0.27
CA ILE A 333 -1.87 11.74 -1.03
C ILE A 333 -0.87 11.01 -1.93
N THR A 334 -0.98 11.22 -3.24
CA THR A 334 -0.09 10.63 -4.25
C THR A 334 0.93 11.61 -4.79
N GLU A 335 0.74 12.91 -4.52
CA GLU A 335 1.63 14.00 -4.91
C GLU A 335 2.33 14.58 -3.67
N PRO A 336 3.64 14.85 -3.72
CA PRO A 336 4.39 15.31 -2.55
C PRO A 336 3.90 16.69 -2.09
N SER A 337 3.66 16.84 -0.79
CA SER A 337 3.39 18.14 -0.16
C SER A 337 4.63 18.67 0.57
N GLY A 338 4.67 19.97 0.87
CA GLY A 338 5.78 20.56 1.63
C GLY A 338 5.99 19.91 3.01
N LEU A 339 4.92 19.41 3.64
CA LEU A 339 5.04 18.63 4.88
C LEU A 339 5.73 17.29 4.66
N MET A 340 5.47 16.61 3.53
CA MET A 340 6.15 15.35 3.21
C MET A 340 7.64 15.56 2.98
N VAL A 341 8.03 16.65 2.31
CA VAL A 341 9.44 17.02 2.11
C VAL A 341 10.13 17.27 3.46
N ALA A 342 9.54 18.10 4.33
CA ALA A 342 10.10 18.35 5.66
C ALA A 342 10.19 17.07 6.51
N MET A 343 9.23 16.16 6.38
CA MET A 343 9.28 14.85 7.03
C MET A 343 10.37 13.95 6.45
N GLN A 344 10.59 13.96 5.14
CA GLN A 344 11.67 13.23 4.50
C GLN A 344 13.03 13.74 4.97
N GLU A 345 13.24 15.07 5.00
CA GLU A 345 14.49 15.66 5.50
C GLU A 345 14.76 15.26 6.95
N ARG A 346 13.74 15.36 7.82
CA ARG A 346 13.85 14.92 9.21
C ARG A 346 14.18 13.42 9.30
N MET A 347 13.51 12.58 8.51
CA MET A 347 13.77 11.15 8.44
C MET A 347 15.23 10.90 8.01
N ALA A 348 15.70 11.58 6.97
CA ALA A 348 17.04 11.40 6.43
C ALA A 348 18.10 11.67 7.52
N VAL A 349 17.98 12.79 8.24
CA VAL A 349 18.90 13.15 9.33
C VAL A 349 18.82 12.15 10.48
N GLU A 350 17.62 11.82 10.97
CA GLU A 350 17.47 10.91 12.11
C GLU A 350 17.93 9.48 11.78
N MET A 351 17.62 9.00 10.59
CA MET A 351 17.97 7.65 10.16
C MET A 351 19.44 7.54 9.80
N ALA A 352 20.05 8.54 9.15
CA ALA A 352 21.50 8.58 8.93
C ALA A 352 22.28 8.55 10.25
N CYS A 353 21.89 9.38 11.21
CA CYS A 353 22.44 9.41 12.56
C CYS A 353 22.37 8.03 13.24
N ARG A 354 21.22 7.35 13.18
CA ARG A 354 21.03 6.06 13.88
C ARG A 354 21.64 4.88 13.13
N ALA A 355 21.57 4.86 11.81
CA ALA A 355 21.99 3.71 11.00
C ALA A 355 23.51 3.65 10.84
N THR A 356 24.19 4.80 10.75
CA THR A 356 25.62 4.83 10.42
C THR A 356 26.48 4.10 11.45
N ALA A 357 26.46 4.56 12.70
CA ALA A 357 27.23 3.92 13.77
C ALA A 357 26.72 2.51 14.09
N PHE A 358 25.41 2.29 13.98
CA PHE A 358 24.81 0.97 14.19
C PHE A 358 25.35 -0.07 13.20
N ASP A 359 25.45 0.25 11.91
CA ASP A 359 25.99 -0.68 10.91
C ASP A 359 27.46 -1.01 11.20
N PHE A 360 28.25 -0.05 11.69
CA PHE A 360 29.64 -0.30 12.10
C PHE A 360 29.79 -1.25 13.30
N THR A 361 28.75 -1.42 14.13
CA THR A 361 28.73 -2.44 15.20
C THR A 361 28.68 -3.87 14.66
N LYS A 362 28.25 -4.05 13.40
CA LYS A 362 28.09 -5.37 12.79
C LYS A 362 29.44 -5.93 12.37
N GLU A 363 29.57 -7.24 12.55
CA GLU A 363 30.78 -8.00 12.27
C GLU A 363 31.26 -7.83 10.81
N ARG A 364 32.53 -7.46 10.67
CA ARG A 364 33.24 -7.45 9.39
C ARG A 364 34.63 -8.05 9.59
N THR A 365 34.86 -9.19 8.99
CA THR A 365 36.13 -9.93 8.95
C THR A 365 36.46 -10.27 7.49
N PRO A 366 37.66 -10.78 7.18
CA PRO A 366 38.00 -11.20 5.81
C PRO A 366 37.06 -12.28 5.22
N THR A 367 36.38 -13.07 6.06
CA THR A 367 35.49 -14.17 5.65
C THR A 367 34.01 -13.89 5.85
N THR A 368 33.66 -12.90 6.69
CA THR A 368 32.28 -12.63 7.09
C THR A 368 32.00 -11.13 7.03
N ASN A 369 30.90 -10.73 6.40
CA ASN A 369 30.48 -9.33 6.40
C ASN A 369 28.96 -9.22 6.66
N LYS A 370 28.61 -8.87 7.89
CA LYS A 370 27.22 -8.66 8.34
C LYS A 370 26.75 -7.21 8.18
N ARG A 371 27.60 -6.32 7.65
CA ARG A 371 27.25 -4.91 7.39
C ARG A 371 26.35 -4.79 6.17
N ARG A 372 25.31 -3.96 6.30
CA ARG A 372 24.38 -3.60 5.23
C ARG A 372 24.89 -2.41 4.43
N LEU A 373 25.48 -1.41 5.10
CA LEU A 373 25.79 -0.09 4.52
C LEU A 373 27.28 0.09 4.21
N PHE A 374 28.17 -0.26 5.15
CA PHE A 374 29.61 0.00 5.05
C PHE A 374 30.41 -1.26 4.79
N LYS A 375 30.21 -1.86 3.62
CA LYS A 375 30.84 -3.13 3.25
C LYS A 375 32.32 -3.02 2.93
N PHE A 376 32.76 -1.87 2.40
CA PHE A 376 34.11 -1.69 1.87
C PHE A 376 35.02 -0.85 2.77
N VAL A 377 34.48 -0.24 3.83
CA VAL A 377 35.21 0.67 4.72
C VAL A 377 35.02 0.31 6.20
N SER A 378 35.88 0.88 7.04
CA SER A 378 35.81 0.83 8.49
C SER A 378 36.01 2.24 9.08
N PRO A 379 35.66 2.50 10.36
CA PRO A 379 35.77 3.83 10.96
C PRO A 379 37.18 4.45 10.98
N ASP A 380 38.21 3.64 10.79
CA ASP A 380 39.62 4.02 10.74
C ASP A 380 40.13 4.36 9.32
N ILE A 381 39.32 4.14 8.28
CA ILE A 381 39.69 4.43 6.89
C ILE A 381 39.54 5.94 6.62
N GLN A 382 40.66 6.62 6.48
CA GLN A 382 40.76 8.07 6.23
C GLN A 382 41.34 8.35 4.82
N PRO A 383 40.94 9.46 4.16
CA PRO A 383 41.44 9.80 2.82
C PRO A 383 42.90 10.27 2.82
N PHE A 384 43.40 10.76 3.95
CA PHE A 384 44.77 11.24 4.13
C PHE A 384 45.42 10.55 5.34
N ASP A 385 46.75 10.48 5.35
CA ASP A 385 47.52 10.16 6.55
C ASP A 385 47.71 11.38 7.47
N ASN A 386 48.44 11.18 8.57
CA ASN A 386 48.69 12.24 9.56
C ASN A 386 49.59 13.37 9.03
N ASP A 387 50.36 13.12 7.96
CA ASP A 387 51.25 14.10 7.32
C ASP A 387 50.53 14.85 6.19
N GLY A 388 49.28 14.48 5.89
CA GLY A 388 48.44 15.11 4.87
C GLY A 388 48.68 14.57 3.46
N PHE A 389 49.30 13.40 3.30
CA PHE A 389 49.38 12.73 2.00
C PHE A 389 48.11 11.93 1.73
N GLU A 390 47.62 11.99 0.48
CA GLU A 390 46.50 11.17 0.04
C GLU A 390 46.83 9.68 0.15
N LEU A 391 45.83 8.90 0.54
CA LEU A 391 45.89 7.44 0.59
C LEU A 391 45.01 6.86 -0.54
N PRO A 392 45.54 6.62 -1.75
CA PRO A 392 44.72 6.27 -2.92
C PRO A 392 43.86 5.02 -2.71
N SER A 393 44.38 4.02 -2.00
CA SER A 393 43.62 2.80 -1.68
C SER A 393 42.41 3.08 -0.78
N ASN A 394 42.53 4.03 0.15
CA ASN A 394 41.43 4.41 1.03
C ASN A 394 40.38 5.23 0.27
N ILE A 395 40.83 6.16 -0.58
CA ILE A 395 39.95 6.95 -1.44
C ILE A 395 39.14 6.02 -2.37
N GLU A 396 39.78 5.04 -2.98
CA GLU A 396 39.09 4.04 -3.81
C GLU A 396 38.07 3.24 -3.01
N ALA A 397 38.42 2.79 -1.78
CA ALA A 397 37.49 2.06 -0.91
C ALA A 397 36.28 2.91 -0.48
N ILE A 398 36.48 4.20 -0.18
CA ILE A 398 35.42 5.16 0.14
C ILE A 398 34.49 5.32 -1.07
N LYS A 399 35.04 5.62 -2.26
CA LYS A 399 34.26 5.75 -3.50
C LYS A 399 33.49 4.48 -3.85
N LYS A 400 34.09 3.30 -3.63
CA LYS A 400 33.42 2.01 -3.80
C LYS A 400 32.27 1.81 -2.83
N ASN A 401 32.39 2.28 -1.58
CA ASN A 401 31.28 2.23 -0.65
C ASN A 401 30.17 3.22 -1.01
N ILE A 402 30.52 4.43 -1.49
CA ILE A 402 29.56 5.42 -2.01
C ILE A 402 28.78 4.84 -3.18
N GLN A 403 29.47 4.30 -4.19
CA GLN A 403 28.86 3.63 -5.35
C GLN A 403 27.86 2.55 -4.90
N TYR A 404 28.25 1.73 -3.91
CA TYR A 404 27.37 0.73 -3.34
C TYR A 404 26.13 1.33 -2.65
N LEU A 405 26.29 2.42 -1.88
CA LEU A 405 25.17 3.10 -1.22
C LEU A 405 24.18 3.70 -2.24
N HIS A 406 24.65 4.32 -3.32
CA HIS A 406 23.79 4.76 -4.44
C HIS A 406 22.98 3.60 -5.02
N GLN A 407 23.62 2.45 -5.23
CA GLN A 407 22.95 1.26 -5.74
C GLN A 407 21.87 0.74 -4.77
N ILE A 408 22.15 0.64 -3.47
CA ILE A 408 21.21 0.00 -2.53
C ILE A 408 20.13 0.93 -2.00
N LEU A 409 20.38 2.25 -1.96
CA LEU A 409 19.42 3.24 -1.46
C LEU A 409 18.61 3.87 -2.59
N LEU A 410 19.24 4.17 -3.73
CA LEU A 410 18.66 4.92 -4.84
C LEU A 410 18.47 4.09 -6.12
N SER A 411 18.89 2.82 -6.11
CA SER A 411 18.87 1.95 -7.30
C SER A 411 19.70 2.47 -8.48
N GLU A 412 20.69 3.34 -8.22
CA GLU A 412 21.57 3.91 -9.24
C GLU A 412 22.78 3.00 -9.48
N LYS A 413 22.97 2.57 -10.73
CA LYS A 413 24.16 1.80 -11.17
C LYS A 413 25.19 2.75 -11.77
N LEU A 414 26.00 3.35 -10.91
CA LEU A 414 27.01 4.34 -11.30
C LEU A 414 28.38 3.69 -11.49
N SER A 415 29.25 4.30 -12.30
CA SER A 415 30.68 3.94 -12.35
C SER A 415 31.45 4.59 -11.20
N LEU A 416 32.65 4.10 -10.87
CA LEU A 416 33.47 4.72 -9.80
C LEU A 416 33.96 6.13 -10.16
N THR A 417 33.99 6.47 -11.45
CA THR A 417 34.39 7.76 -11.99
C THR A 417 33.20 8.64 -12.34
N ASP A 418 31.99 8.23 -11.95
CA ASP A 418 30.77 9.00 -12.20
C ASP A 418 30.81 10.32 -11.44
N ALA A 419 30.30 11.40 -12.06
CA ALA A 419 30.26 12.72 -11.45
C ALA A 419 29.46 12.73 -10.13
N GLU A 420 28.44 11.89 -10.03
CA GLU A 420 27.61 11.78 -8.83
C GLU A 420 28.37 11.07 -7.69
N VAL A 421 29.15 10.03 -8.00
CA VAL A 421 30.04 9.39 -7.03
C VAL A 421 31.12 10.36 -6.56
N GLU A 422 31.65 11.19 -7.46
CA GLU A 422 32.60 12.25 -7.11
C GLU A 422 31.96 13.31 -6.21
N ALA A 423 30.75 13.78 -6.52
CA ALA A 423 30.04 14.76 -5.70
C ALA A 423 29.79 14.23 -4.27
N SER A 424 29.33 12.99 -4.14
CA SER A 424 29.16 12.33 -2.85
C SER A 424 30.49 12.11 -2.11
N TYR A 425 31.58 11.85 -2.82
CA TYR A 425 32.92 11.80 -2.22
C TYR A 425 33.40 13.16 -1.73
N GLN A 426 33.14 14.24 -2.47
CA GLN A 426 33.45 15.60 -2.03
C GLN A 426 32.63 16.02 -0.80
N LEU A 427 31.38 15.56 -0.68
CA LEU A 427 30.59 15.74 0.55
C LEU A 427 31.23 15.02 1.74
N PHE A 428 31.65 13.76 1.56
CA PHE A 428 32.38 13.03 2.59
C PHE A 428 33.67 13.76 2.98
N LEU A 429 34.48 14.13 1.99
CA LEU A 429 35.78 14.75 2.19
C LEU A 429 35.69 16.11 2.89
N SER A 430 34.79 16.98 2.43
CA SER A 430 34.59 18.30 3.03
C SER A 430 34.09 18.21 4.47
N THR A 431 33.18 17.27 4.77
CA THR A 431 32.71 17.00 6.13
C THR A 431 33.85 16.51 7.02
N TRP A 432 34.68 15.60 6.51
CA TRP A 432 35.84 15.07 7.22
C TRP A 432 36.87 16.18 7.52
N GLN A 433 37.25 16.97 6.51
CA GLN A 433 38.19 18.09 6.66
C GLN A 433 37.70 19.14 7.65
N LEU A 434 36.42 19.52 7.58
CA LEU A 434 35.80 20.44 8.53
C LEU A 434 35.87 19.87 9.95
N GLY A 435 35.54 18.59 10.11
CA GLY A 435 35.64 17.88 11.38
C GLY A 435 37.04 17.84 11.98
N GLN A 436 38.05 17.55 11.16
CA GLN A 436 39.46 17.59 11.56
C GLN A 436 39.89 18.98 12.01
N ALA A 437 39.52 20.03 11.25
CA ALA A 437 39.80 21.42 11.60
C ALA A 437 39.13 21.82 12.93
N MET A 438 37.90 21.37 13.16
CA MET A 438 37.18 21.56 14.43
C MET A 438 37.89 20.88 15.59
N LEU A 439 38.29 19.62 15.44
CA LEU A 439 38.98 18.87 16.49
C LEU A 439 40.38 19.42 16.81
N ALA A 440 41.08 19.97 15.81
CA ALA A 440 42.35 20.64 16.00
C ALA A 440 42.22 21.98 16.75
N ASN A 441 41.08 22.67 16.60
CA ASN A 441 40.83 24.00 17.16
C ASN A 441 39.52 24.05 17.97
N PRO A 442 39.35 23.21 19.02
CA PRO A 442 38.05 23.04 19.66
C PRO A 442 37.54 24.30 20.38
N ASN A 443 38.46 25.21 20.77
CA ASN A 443 38.14 26.46 21.46
C ASN A 443 37.48 27.50 20.56
N ASP A 444 37.56 27.34 19.23
CA ASP A 444 37.01 28.28 18.25
C ASP A 444 35.51 28.07 18.00
N TYR A 445 34.91 27.02 18.58
CA TYR A 445 33.53 26.61 18.31
C TYR A 445 32.68 26.57 19.58
N GLN A 446 31.40 26.90 19.43
CA GLN A 446 30.40 26.84 20.50
C GLN A 446 29.12 26.13 20.00
N PRO A 447 28.75 24.95 20.56
CA PRO A 447 29.50 24.19 21.56
C PRO A 447 30.82 23.63 21.01
N ALA A 448 31.79 23.38 21.89
CA ALA A 448 33.05 22.75 21.51
C ALA A 448 32.81 21.37 20.85
N PRO A 449 33.54 21.02 19.80
CA PRO A 449 33.41 19.73 19.13
C PRO A 449 33.78 18.59 20.07
N SER A 450 33.08 17.46 19.95
CA SER A 450 33.33 16.27 20.74
C SER A 450 33.58 15.06 19.84
N THR A 451 34.58 14.26 20.20
CA THR A 451 34.82 12.96 19.57
C THR A 451 33.72 11.96 19.95
N SER A 452 33.01 12.17 21.07
CA SER A 452 31.83 11.37 21.40
C SER A 452 30.70 11.66 20.41
N LEU A 453 30.08 10.60 19.88
CA LEU A 453 28.86 10.72 19.09
C LEU A 453 27.71 11.22 19.98
N LEU A 454 26.81 12.02 19.39
CA LEU A 454 25.54 12.38 20.01
C LEU A 454 24.82 11.12 20.48
N TRP A 455 24.20 11.18 21.66
CA TRP A 455 23.63 10.01 22.32
C TRP A 455 22.79 9.13 21.40
N THR A 456 21.89 9.74 20.64
CA THR A 456 20.97 9.04 19.71
C THR A 456 21.67 8.43 18.50
N CYS A 457 22.84 8.95 18.12
CA CYS A 457 23.65 8.47 16.99
C CYS A 457 24.68 7.41 17.37
N ARG A 458 24.78 7.04 18.67
CA ARG A 458 25.69 5.98 19.11
C ARG A 458 25.18 4.61 18.66
N GLY A 459 26.08 3.77 18.16
CA GLY A 459 25.84 2.36 17.85
C GLY A 459 25.83 1.54 19.14
N ARG A 460 24.87 1.78 20.04
CA ARG A 460 24.75 1.08 21.33
C ARG A 460 23.48 0.26 21.51
N TRP A 461 22.56 0.37 20.56
CA TRP A 461 21.29 -0.35 20.55
C TRP A 461 21.23 -1.28 19.34
N ASP A 462 20.77 -2.50 19.55
CA ASP A 462 20.43 -3.41 18.49
C ASP A 462 19.09 -3.02 17.87
N ARG A 463 19.15 -2.14 16.87
CA ARG A 463 17.96 -1.59 16.20
C ARG A 463 17.14 -2.67 15.48
N GLU A 464 17.78 -3.77 15.06
CA GLU A 464 17.11 -4.91 14.43
C GLU A 464 16.33 -5.76 15.45
N ASN A 465 16.71 -5.71 16.74
CA ASN A 465 16.16 -6.54 17.80
C ASN A 465 15.58 -5.69 18.95
N ASN A 466 14.63 -4.80 18.61
CA ASN A 466 13.85 -4.01 19.57
C ASN A 466 14.71 -3.11 20.49
N ASP A 467 15.73 -2.47 19.92
CA ASP A 467 16.58 -1.48 20.59
C ASP A 467 17.27 -2.02 21.87
N GLN A 468 17.59 -3.32 21.92
CA GLN A 468 18.31 -3.92 23.06
C GLN A 468 19.72 -3.33 23.19
N VAL A 469 20.22 -3.17 24.42
CA VAL A 469 21.57 -2.63 24.65
C VAL A 469 22.62 -3.64 24.20
N LEU A 470 23.55 -3.21 23.35
CA LEU A 470 24.67 -4.03 22.87
C LEU A 470 25.72 -4.25 23.96
N ASP A 471 26.48 -5.36 23.86
CA ASP A 471 27.70 -5.56 24.64
C ASP A 471 28.64 -4.37 24.46
N ALA A 472 29.27 -3.92 25.55
CA ALA A 472 30.16 -2.77 25.56
C ALA A 472 31.26 -2.84 24.48
N LYS A 473 31.77 -4.04 24.16
CA LYS A 473 32.83 -4.25 23.16
C LYS A 473 32.37 -4.04 21.72
N LEU A 474 31.06 -4.14 21.46
CA LEU A 474 30.48 -3.95 20.14
C LEU A 474 30.03 -2.51 19.89
N ARG A 475 30.03 -1.67 20.94
CA ARG A 475 29.47 -0.32 20.84
C ARG A 475 30.39 0.60 20.06
N VAL A 476 29.78 1.42 19.21
CA VAL A 476 30.43 2.52 18.52
C VAL A 476 29.89 3.82 19.12
N GLU A 477 30.64 4.40 20.05
CA GLU A 477 30.22 5.62 20.78
C GLU A 477 31.08 6.85 20.47
N HIS A 478 32.23 6.65 19.84
CA HIS A 478 33.22 7.67 19.52
C HIS A 478 33.52 7.69 18.03
N ASP A 479 33.91 8.86 17.55
CA ASP A 479 34.32 9.14 16.19
C ASP A 479 35.51 10.10 16.26
N GLU A 480 36.67 9.51 16.59
CA GLU A 480 37.92 10.24 16.87
C GLU A 480 38.41 11.03 15.65
N ASN A 481 38.10 10.54 14.45
CA ASN A 481 38.60 11.09 13.19
C ASN A 481 37.50 11.69 12.30
N TYR A 482 36.30 11.94 12.83
CA TYR A 482 35.16 12.47 12.06
C TYR A 482 34.72 11.61 10.85
N VAL A 483 35.19 10.37 10.73
CA VAL A 483 34.86 9.45 9.63
C VAL A 483 33.40 9.01 9.70
N ILE A 484 32.91 8.70 10.89
CA ILE A 484 31.52 8.27 11.08
C ILE A 484 30.56 9.42 10.77
N ARG A 485 30.82 10.63 11.24
CA ARG A 485 30.02 11.82 10.91
C ARG A 485 30.05 12.17 9.43
N SER A 486 31.17 11.93 8.76
CA SER A 486 31.28 12.12 7.30
C SER A 486 30.40 11.11 6.54
N TRP A 487 30.33 9.86 7.01
CA TRP A 487 29.35 8.90 6.50
C TRP A 487 27.90 9.28 6.82
N MET A 488 27.63 9.88 7.99
CA MET A 488 26.29 10.41 8.31
C MET A 488 25.87 11.51 7.35
N ALA A 489 26.78 12.38 6.91
CA ALA A 489 26.49 13.39 5.89
C ALA A 489 26.13 12.76 4.54
N VAL A 490 26.91 11.79 4.05
CA VAL A 490 26.60 11.05 2.82
C VAL A 490 25.27 10.31 2.93
N MET A 491 25.02 9.61 4.04
CA MET A 491 23.75 8.93 4.28
C MET A 491 22.57 9.91 4.32
N THR A 492 22.74 11.08 4.90
CA THR A 492 21.69 12.12 4.93
C THR A 492 21.38 12.59 3.51
N TYR A 493 22.41 12.88 2.71
CA TYR A 493 22.27 13.25 1.30
C TYR A 493 21.46 12.19 0.53
N LEU A 494 21.87 10.93 0.60
CA LEU A 494 21.20 9.84 -0.12
C LEU A 494 19.76 9.62 0.37
N LEU A 495 19.49 9.67 1.67
CA LEU A 495 18.13 9.48 2.21
C LEU A 495 17.20 10.68 1.95
N SER A 496 17.77 11.87 1.73
CA SER A 496 17.03 13.09 1.37
C SER A 496 16.69 13.18 -0.12
N ASP A 497 17.34 12.38 -0.96
CA ASP A 497 17.04 12.33 -2.39
C ASP A 497 15.61 11.82 -2.62
N TYR A 498 14.87 12.48 -3.53
CA TYR A 498 13.48 12.14 -3.79
C TYR A 498 13.32 10.67 -4.18
N ARG A 499 14.27 10.07 -4.91
CA ARG A 499 14.20 8.66 -5.34
C ARG A 499 14.14 7.69 -4.15
N TYR A 500 14.57 8.10 -2.96
CA TYR A 500 14.44 7.26 -1.77
C TYR A 500 12.99 7.08 -1.33
N ILE A 501 12.13 8.09 -1.52
CA ILE A 501 10.69 8.02 -1.17
C ILE A 501 9.79 7.65 -2.36
N TYR A 502 10.38 7.26 -3.49
CA TYR A 502 9.67 6.70 -4.65
C TYR A 502 10.10 5.25 -4.91
N GLU A 503 9.24 4.50 -5.61
CA GLU A 503 9.51 3.18 -6.22
C GLU A 503 8.89 3.06 -7.60
#